data_AF-A0A519M7Y2-F1
#
_entry.id   AF-A0A519M7Y2-F1
#
_cell.length_a   1.000
_cell.length_b   1.000
_cell.length_c   1.000
_cell.angle_alpha   90.00
_cell.angle_beta   90.00
_cell.angle_gamma   90.00
#
_symmetry.space_group_name_H-M   'P 1'
#
loop_
_entity.id
_entity.type
_entity.pdbx_description
1 polymer ?
#
loop_
_entity_poly.entity_id
_entity_poly.type
_entity_poly.pdbx_seq_one_letter_code
_entity_poly.pdbx_strand_id
1 'polypeptide(L)'
;MAFSFGQKISSALQALPSSARLVLWAVCIPLLLSGIGYWEYRQYAQTGLSAEQQQMLAEVTDALEAVRENPRTVITIDGQQHSGFSASLRLQQIAKSIRGDTATRTQVAAVVRPASIAAMVAGVLTALVALAGLYGVSAAGRQALQSRDALMRLFVRWRNLLPTYLTVHMGLLMATVAGLLVARLGVAYQVVILERAGSGEAKFQMVILLVAGLV
;
A
#
# COMPACT_ATOMS: atom_id res chain seq x y z
N MET A 1 -12.42 20.86 4.16
CA MET A 1 -13.27 19.72 4.57
C MET A 1 -12.53 18.63 5.36
N ALA A 2 -11.24 18.36 5.11
CA ALA A 2 -10.47 17.34 5.84
C ALA A 2 -10.36 17.56 7.38
N PHE A 3 -10.27 18.81 7.82
CA PHE A 3 -10.16 19.17 9.24
C PHE A 3 -11.38 18.75 10.09
N SER A 4 -12.59 18.81 9.49
CA SER A 4 -13.84 18.42 10.16
C SER A 4 -13.96 16.90 10.36
N PHE A 5 -13.41 16.11 9.43
CA PHE A 5 -13.47 14.66 9.50
C PHE A 5 -12.51 14.12 10.57
N GLY A 6 -11.29 14.66 10.65
CA GLY A 6 -10.33 14.34 11.72
C GLY A 6 -10.85 14.69 13.12
N GLN A 7 -11.55 15.82 13.27
CA GLN A 7 -12.18 16.22 14.53
C GLN A 7 -13.35 15.30 14.93
N LYS A 8 -14.18 14.87 13.97
CA LYS A 8 -15.26 13.92 14.26
C LYS A 8 -14.73 12.56 14.68
N ILE A 9 -13.71 12.05 13.97
CA ILE A 9 -13.03 10.80 14.32
C ILE A 9 -12.39 10.93 15.70
N SER A 10 -11.67 12.01 15.99
CA SER A 10 -11.05 12.20 17.31
C SER A 10 -12.09 12.30 18.43
N SER A 11 -13.23 12.95 18.22
CA SER A 11 -14.32 13.00 19.20
C SER A 11 -14.97 11.62 19.45
N ALA A 12 -15.16 10.83 18.39
CA ALA A 12 -15.70 9.47 18.50
C ALA A 12 -14.71 8.52 19.19
N LEU A 13 -13.41 8.67 18.91
CA LEU A 13 -12.34 7.97 19.61
C LEU A 13 -12.24 8.38 21.09
N GLN A 14 -12.55 9.64 21.40
CA GLN A 14 -12.59 10.17 22.76
C GLN A 14 -13.77 9.66 23.59
N ALA A 15 -14.87 9.27 22.93
CA ALA A 15 -16.03 8.65 23.58
C ALA A 15 -15.81 7.19 23.99
N LEU A 16 -14.75 6.54 23.49
CA LEU A 16 -14.44 5.15 23.85
C LEU A 16 -13.73 5.05 25.21
N PRO A 17 -14.03 4.00 26.00
CA PRO A 17 -13.30 3.71 27.23
C PRO A 17 -11.80 3.54 26.95
N SER A 18 -10.96 3.95 27.90
CA SER A 18 -9.50 4.04 27.76
C SER A 18 -8.85 2.72 27.31
N SER A 19 -9.37 1.59 27.78
CA SER A 19 -8.95 0.24 27.38
C SER A 19 -9.29 -0.06 25.91
N ALA A 20 -10.49 0.29 25.45
CA ALA A 20 -10.88 0.13 24.05
C ALA A 20 -10.05 1.02 23.10
N ARG A 21 -9.71 2.23 23.55
CA ARG A 21 -8.84 3.15 22.79
C ARG A 21 -7.43 2.59 22.63
N LEU A 22 -6.88 1.99 23.68
CA LEU A 22 -5.57 1.34 23.63
C LEU A 22 -5.55 0.16 22.66
N VAL A 23 -6.57 -0.70 22.69
CA VAL A 23 -6.68 -1.82 21.72
C VAL A 23 -6.81 -1.30 20.29
N LEU A 24 -7.64 -0.28 20.08
CA LEU A 24 -7.83 0.31 18.77
C LEU A 24 -6.53 0.90 18.21
N TRP A 25 -5.77 1.64 19.02
CA TRP A 25 -4.51 2.24 18.59
C TRP A 25 -3.38 1.22 18.44
N ALA A 26 -3.20 0.34 19.42
CA ALA A 26 -2.04 -0.55 19.47
C ALA A 26 -2.21 -1.79 18.58
N VAL A 27 -3.44 -2.19 18.25
CA VAL A 27 -3.72 -3.44 17.53
C VAL A 27 -4.47 -3.17 16.23
N CYS A 28 -5.61 -2.47 16.28
CA CYS A 28 -6.45 -2.31 15.09
C CYS A 28 -5.80 -1.42 14.03
N ILE A 29 -5.18 -0.30 14.40
CA ILE A 29 -4.51 0.59 13.42
C ILE A 29 -3.37 -0.13 12.69
N PRO A 30 -2.42 -0.80 13.37
CA PRO A 30 -1.37 -1.56 12.69
C PRO A 30 -1.90 -2.66 11.77
N LEU A 31 -2.99 -3.33 12.15
CA LEU A 31 -3.64 -4.33 11.29
C LEU A 31 -4.28 -3.71 10.05
N LEU A 32 -4.94 -2.55 10.19
CA LEU A 32 -5.47 -1.80 9.05
C LEU A 32 -4.35 -1.37 8.10
N LEU A 33 -3.24 -0.85 8.63
CA LEU A 33 -2.05 -0.50 7.86
C LEU A 33 -1.45 -1.71 7.13
N SER A 34 -1.37 -2.86 7.81
CA SER A 34 -0.95 -4.12 7.19
C SER A 34 -1.89 -4.56 6.05
N GLY A 35 -3.20 -4.43 6.25
CA GLY A 35 -4.21 -4.69 5.22
C GLY A 35 -4.07 -3.76 4.01
N ILE A 36 -3.72 -2.49 4.22
CA ILE A 36 -3.39 -1.56 3.13
C ILE A 36 -2.14 -2.01 2.37
N GLY A 37 -1.09 -2.45 3.08
CA GLY A 37 0.10 -3.02 2.46
C GLY A 37 -0.22 -4.26 1.61
N TYR A 38 -1.12 -5.13 2.09
CA TYR A 38 -1.59 -6.28 1.33
C TYR A 38 -2.37 -5.87 0.06
N TRP A 39 -3.22 -4.84 0.17
CA TRP A 39 -3.93 -4.29 -0.99
C TRP A 39 -2.98 -3.78 -2.06
N GLU A 40 -1.98 -2.99 -1.67
CA GLU A 40 -0.94 -2.49 -2.60
C GLU A 40 -0.15 -3.63 -3.22
N TYR A 41 0.25 -4.62 -2.41
CA TYR A 41 0.92 -5.82 -2.90
C TYR A 41 0.10 -6.54 -3.98
N ARG A 42 -1.22 -6.69 -3.79
CA ARG A 42 -2.12 -7.32 -4.77
C ARG A 42 -2.22 -6.52 -6.05
N GLN A 43 -2.30 -5.19 -5.96
CA GLN A 43 -2.45 -4.32 -7.14
C GLN A 43 -1.21 -4.33 -8.04
N TYR A 44 -0.04 -4.59 -7.45
CA TYR A 44 1.24 -4.73 -8.14
C TYR A 44 1.71 -6.19 -8.29
N ALA A 45 0.87 -7.18 -7.95
CA ALA A 45 1.22 -8.61 -8.08
C ALA A 45 1.23 -9.09 -9.54
N GLN A 46 0.42 -8.48 -10.41
CA GLN A 46 0.48 -8.73 -11.86
C GLN A 46 1.51 -7.78 -12.49
N THR A 47 2.78 -8.18 -12.41
CA THR A 47 3.88 -7.53 -13.13
C THR A 47 3.92 -8.05 -14.55
N GLY A 48 3.17 -7.43 -15.45
CA GLY A 48 3.15 -7.77 -16.87
C GLY A 48 2.00 -7.09 -17.60
N LEU A 49 2.04 -7.20 -18.92
CA LEU A 49 0.87 -6.92 -19.76
C LEU A 49 -0.31 -7.74 -19.22
N SER A 50 -1.48 -7.11 -19.03
CA SER A 50 -2.71 -7.88 -18.80
C SER A 50 -2.96 -8.80 -20.01
N ALA A 51 -3.76 -9.85 -19.84
CA ALA A 51 -4.12 -10.73 -20.96
C ALA A 51 -4.69 -9.92 -22.15
N GLU A 52 -5.44 -8.87 -21.86
CA GLU A 52 -5.99 -7.91 -22.82
C GLU A 52 -4.89 -7.08 -23.51
N GLN A 53 -3.89 -6.58 -22.76
CA GLN A 53 -2.76 -5.84 -23.35
C GLN A 53 -1.83 -6.76 -24.16
N GLN A 54 -1.68 -8.03 -23.77
CA GLN A 54 -0.98 -9.05 -24.55
C GLN A 54 -1.69 -9.32 -25.87
N GLN A 55 -3.02 -9.45 -25.83
CA GLN A 55 -3.83 -9.65 -27.02
C GLN A 55 -3.77 -8.44 -27.95
N MET A 56 -3.86 -7.21 -27.40
CA MET A 56 -3.67 -5.98 -28.19
C MET A 56 -2.25 -5.86 -28.77
N LEU A 57 -1.22 -6.24 -28.03
CA LEU A 57 0.15 -6.22 -28.54
C LEU A 57 0.35 -7.26 -29.65
N ALA A 58 -0.26 -8.45 -29.53
CA ALA A 58 -0.26 -9.47 -30.57
C ALA A 58 -0.99 -8.96 -31.83
N GLU A 59 -2.19 -8.41 -31.68
CA GLU A 59 -2.97 -7.84 -32.79
C GLU A 59 -2.25 -6.69 -33.50
N VAL A 60 -1.57 -5.81 -32.75
CA VAL A 60 -0.75 -4.72 -33.33
C VAL A 60 0.49 -5.28 -34.04
N THR A 61 1.06 -6.38 -33.56
CA THR A 61 2.23 -7.02 -34.17
C THR A 61 1.83 -7.74 -35.47
N ASP A 62 0.71 -8.45 -35.46
CA ASP A 62 0.13 -9.11 -36.64
C ASP A 62 -0.28 -8.08 -37.71
N ALA A 63 -0.88 -6.95 -37.30
CA ALA A 63 -1.22 -5.86 -38.20
C ALA A 63 0.03 -5.19 -38.81
N LEU A 64 1.12 -5.09 -38.06
CA LEU A 64 2.41 -4.61 -38.58
C LEU A 64 2.97 -5.55 -39.64
N GLU A 65 2.86 -6.86 -39.42
CA GLU A 65 3.32 -7.88 -40.36
C GLU A 65 2.49 -7.87 -41.64
N ALA A 66 1.16 -7.77 -41.53
CA ALA A 66 0.25 -7.63 -42.67
C ALA A 66 0.49 -6.36 -43.51
N VAL A 67 0.79 -5.22 -42.87
CA VAL A 67 1.16 -3.97 -43.57
C VAL A 67 2.53 -4.09 -44.23
N ARG A 68 3.45 -4.89 -43.67
CA ARG A 68 4.78 -5.14 -44.24
C ARG A 68 4.72 -6.06 -45.45
N GLU A 69 3.87 -7.09 -45.41
CA GLU A 69 3.64 -8.00 -46.55
C GLU A 69 2.87 -7.31 -47.68
N ASN A 70 1.87 -6.47 -47.34
CA ASN A 70 1.10 -5.73 -48.32
C ASN A 70 1.01 -4.24 -47.96
N PRO A 71 1.86 -3.39 -48.56
CA PRO A 71 1.91 -1.95 -48.29
C PRO A 71 0.64 -1.17 -48.68
N ARG A 72 -0.28 -1.79 -49.44
CA ARG A 72 -1.57 -1.19 -49.82
C ARG A 72 -2.68 -1.48 -48.80
N THR A 73 -2.41 -2.25 -47.76
CA THR A 73 -3.37 -2.54 -46.69
C THR A 73 -3.76 -1.25 -45.98
N VAL A 74 -5.06 -0.98 -45.94
CA VAL A 74 -5.65 0.15 -45.22
C VAL A 74 -6.14 -0.37 -43.88
N ILE A 75 -5.61 0.18 -42.81
CA ILE A 75 -6.04 -0.13 -41.44
C ILE A 75 -6.74 1.09 -40.84
N THR A 76 -7.80 0.84 -40.08
CA THR A 76 -8.53 1.90 -39.39
C THR A 76 -8.05 1.95 -37.95
N ILE A 77 -7.43 3.06 -37.55
CA ILE A 77 -7.00 3.32 -36.16
C ILE A 77 -7.74 4.58 -35.71
N ASP A 78 -8.47 4.51 -34.60
CA ASP A 78 -9.26 5.64 -34.06
C ASP A 78 -10.21 6.31 -35.09
N GLY A 79 -10.82 5.50 -35.96
CA GLY A 79 -11.74 5.99 -36.99
C GLY A 79 -11.08 6.70 -38.17
N GLN A 80 -9.75 6.75 -38.23
CA GLN A 80 -8.97 7.30 -39.34
C GLN A 80 -8.33 6.15 -40.14
N GLN A 81 -8.46 6.22 -41.47
CA GLN A 81 -7.82 5.26 -42.37
C GLN A 81 -6.35 5.62 -42.56
N HIS A 82 -5.47 4.69 -42.22
CA HIS A 82 -4.03 4.82 -42.42
C HIS A 82 -3.57 3.70 -43.36
N SER A 83 -2.73 4.05 -44.34
CA SER A 83 -2.19 3.09 -45.32
C SER A 83 -0.67 3.06 -45.29
N GLY A 84 -0.10 1.87 -45.54
CA GLY A 84 1.33 1.66 -45.73
C GLY A 84 2.20 2.23 -44.61
N PHE A 85 3.08 3.17 -44.95
CA PHE A 85 4.06 3.74 -44.02
C PHE A 85 3.43 4.51 -42.84
N SER A 86 2.30 5.18 -43.06
CA SER A 86 1.61 5.93 -41.98
C SER A 86 0.97 5.00 -40.94
N ALA A 87 0.46 3.86 -41.42
CA ALA A 87 -0.10 2.78 -40.62
C ALA A 87 0.97 2.11 -39.75
N SER A 88 2.11 1.76 -40.33
CA SER A 88 3.20 1.13 -39.58
C SER A 88 3.81 2.04 -38.52
N LEU A 89 3.93 3.35 -38.78
CA LEU A 89 4.43 4.31 -37.79
C LEU A 89 3.49 4.44 -36.58
N ARG A 90 2.17 4.48 -36.82
CA ARG A 90 1.14 4.52 -35.77
C ARG A 90 1.11 3.23 -34.95
N LEU A 91 1.14 2.07 -35.61
CA LEU A 91 1.19 0.77 -34.91
C LEU A 91 2.46 0.61 -34.08
N GLN A 92 3.63 1.05 -34.59
CA GLN A 92 4.87 1.07 -33.81
C GLN A 92 4.79 1.99 -32.60
N GLN A 93 4.13 3.15 -32.73
CA GLN A 93 3.92 4.08 -31.63
C GLN A 93 3.01 3.45 -30.55
N ILE A 94 1.96 2.74 -30.94
CA ILE A 94 1.05 2.00 -30.03
C ILE A 94 1.81 0.86 -29.33
N ALA A 95 2.57 0.06 -30.08
CA ALA A 95 3.39 -1.01 -29.51
C ALA A 95 4.45 -0.46 -28.53
N LYS A 96 5.08 0.68 -28.86
CA LYS A 96 6.05 1.35 -28.00
C LYS A 96 5.41 1.92 -26.74
N SER A 97 4.21 2.49 -26.82
CA SER A 97 3.49 2.98 -25.63
C SER A 97 3.07 1.83 -24.70
N ILE A 98 2.58 0.71 -25.25
CA ILE A 98 2.20 -0.46 -24.46
C ILE A 98 3.42 -1.07 -23.75
N ARG A 99 4.55 -1.22 -24.46
CA ARG A 99 5.81 -1.72 -23.88
C ARG A 99 6.40 -0.75 -22.84
N GLY A 100 6.36 0.55 -23.12
CA GLY A 100 6.83 1.60 -22.21
C GLY A 100 6.06 1.61 -20.89
N ASP A 101 4.73 1.56 -20.95
CA ASP A 101 3.84 1.50 -19.78
C ASP A 101 4.13 0.25 -18.92
N THR A 102 4.36 -0.89 -19.58
CA THR A 102 4.74 -2.13 -18.90
C THR A 102 6.10 -2.01 -18.20
N ALA A 103 7.10 -1.41 -18.85
CA ALA A 103 8.43 -1.23 -18.29
C ALA A 103 8.44 -0.27 -17.07
N THR A 104 7.65 0.80 -17.12
CA THR A 104 7.48 1.69 -15.97
C THR A 104 6.76 0.97 -14.82
N ARG A 105 5.71 0.20 -15.12
CA ARG A 105 4.96 -0.57 -14.11
C ARG A 105 5.82 -1.65 -13.44
N THR A 106 6.71 -2.32 -14.18
CA THR A 106 7.64 -3.31 -13.60
C THR A 106 8.69 -2.67 -12.70
N GLN A 107 9.24 -1.50 -13.07
CA GLN A 107 10.17 -0.75 -12.22
C GLN A 107 9.51 -0.28 -10.91
N VAL A 108 8.28 0.25 -10.99
CA VAL A 108 7.51 0.64 -9.81
C VAL A 108 7.22 -0.58 -8.93
N ALA A 109 6.79 -1.69 -9.53
CA ALA A 109 6.52 -2.92 -8.78
C ALA A 109 7.75 -3.48 -8.05
N ALA A 110 8.96 -3.29 -8.60
CA ALA A 110 10.20 -3.72 -7.96
C ALA A 110 10.47 -3.01 -6.62
N VAL A 111 9.96 -1.79 -6.44
CA VAL A 111 10.08 -1.02 -5.19
C VAL A 111 8.84 -1.18 -4.31
N VAL A 112 7.65 -1.10 -4.90
CA VAL A 112 6.38 -1.15 -4.18
C VAL A 112 6.15 -2.51 -3.52
N ARG A 113 6.50 -3.62 -4.18
CA ARG A 113 6.28 -4.97 -3.63
C ARG A 113 7.09 -5.26 -2.37
N PRO A 114 8.43 -5.11 -2.33
CA PRO A 114 9.19 -5.36 -1.11
C PRO A 114 8.80 -4.39 0.01
N ALA A 115 8.50 -3.12 -0.31
CA ALA A 115 8.03 -2.13 0.67
C ALA A 115 6.66 -2.51 1.26
N SER A 116 5.73 -2.99 0.43
CA SER A 116 4.41 -3.48 0.86
C SER A 116 4.51 -4.73 1.73
N ILE A 117 5.41 -5.67 1.39
CA ILE A 117 5.67 -6.86 2.20
C ILE A 117 6.26 -6.46 3.56
N ALA A 118 7.23 -5.54 3.58
CA ALA A 118 7.83 -5.04 4.80
C ALA A 118 6.76 -4.37 5.70
N ALA A 119 5.90 -3.53 5.12
CA ALA A 119 4.78 -2.92 5.84
C ALA A 119 3.80 -3.97 6.39
N MET A 120 3.45 -4.97 5.59
CA MET A 120 2.52 -6.02 6.00
C MET A 120 3.05 -6.81 7.19
N VAL A 121 4.30 -7.27 7.11
CA VAL A 121 4.97 -8.06 8.15
C VAL A 121 5.18 -7.21 9.42
N ALA A 122 5.68 -5.98 9.27
CA ALA A 122 5.88 -5.08 10.40
C ALA A 122 4.56 -4.75 11.11
N GLY A 123 3.47 -4.51 10.36
CA GLY A 123 2.17 -4.20 10.94
C GLY A 123 1.56 -5.36 11.71
N VAL A 124 1.70 -6.60 11.19
CA VAL A 124 1.26 -7.82 11.91
C VAL A 124 2.08 -8.02 13.18
N LEU A 125 3.41 -7.93 13.09
CA LEU A 125 4.28 -8.09 14.25
C LEU A 125 4.02 -7.00 15.30
N THR A 126 3.75 -5.77 14.88
CA THR A 126 3.34 -4.65 15.77
C THR A 126 2.11 -5.04 16.58
N ALA A 127 1.09 -5.56 15.91
CA ALA A 127 -0.17 -5.97 16.54
C ALA A 127 0.04 -7.13 17.53
N LEU A 128 0.90 -8.11 17.17
CA LEU A 128 1.24 -9.21 18.07
C LEU A 128 1.99 -8.74 19.31
N VAL A 129 2.97 -7.84 19.16
CA VAL A 129 3.68 -7.23 20.28
C VAL A 129 2.70 -6.47 21.18
N ALA A 130 1.80 -5.68 20.59
CA ALA A 130 0.76 -4.98 21.34
C ALA A 130 -0.13 -5.93 22.15
N LEU A 131 -0.63 -7.00 21.52
CA LEU A 131 -1.45 -8.01 22.20
C LEU A 131 -0.71 -8.67 23.35
N ALA A 132 0.56 -9.04 23.15
CA ALA A 132 1.40 -9.60 24.21
C ALA A 132 1.60 -8.62 25.37
N GLY A 133 1.82 -7.33 25.07
CA GLY A 133 1.92 -6.26 26.06
C GLY A 133 0.64 -6.08 26.87
N LEU A 134 -0.51 -5.96 26.19
CA LEU A 134 -1.82 -5.85 26.83
C LEU A 134 -2.15 -7.06 27.70
N TYR A 135 -1.88 -8.27 27.19
CA TYR A 135 -2.08 -9.51 27.95
C TYR A 135 -1.20 -9.52 29.21
N GLY A 136 0.09 -9.21 29.05
CA GLY A 136 1.03 -9.17 30.15
C GLY A 136 0.65 -8.16 31.25
N VAL A 137 0.19 -6.97 30.88
CA VAL A 137 -0.31 -5.96 31.85
C VAL A 137 -1.59 -6.43 32.53
N SER A 138 -2.52 -7.05 31.79
CA SER A 138 -3.79 -7.57 32.36
C SER A 138 -3.55 -8.70 33.36
N ALA A 139 -2.60 -9.61 33.06
CA ALA A 139 -2.22 -10.70 33.93
C ALA A 139 -1.48 -10.19 35.17
N ALA A 140 -0.56 -9.23 34.99
CA ALA A 140 0.14 -8.59 36.11
C ALA A 140 -0.83 -7.82 37.02
N GLY A 141 -1.84 -7.15 36.45
CA GLY A 141 -2.88 -6.46 37.21
C GLY A 141 -3.68 -7.41 38.10
N ARG A 142 -4.07 -8.59 37.59
CA ARG A 142 -4.76 -9.62 38.37
C ARG A 142 -3.90 -10.20 39.50
N GLN A 143 -2.61 -10.41 39.24
CA GLN A 143 -1.67 -10.94 40.23
C GLN A 143 -1.29 -9.90 41.31
N ALA A 144 -1.20 -8.62 40.93
CA ALA A 144 -0.91 -7.53 41.85
C ALA A 144 -2.01 -7.31 42.89
N LEU A 145 -3.25 -7.66 42.57
CA LEU A 145 -4.39 -7.61 43.49
C LEU A 145 -4.32 -8.67 44.61
N GLN A 146 -3.48 -9.70 44.48
CA GLN A 146 -3.42 -10.82 45.43
C GLN A 146 -2.38 -10.63 46.55
N SER A 147 -1.31 -9.84 46.33
CA SER A 147 -0.30 -9.57 47.35
C SER A 147 0.56 -8.35 47.01
N ARG A 148 0.91 -7.57 48.04
CA ARG A 148 1.82 -6.42 47.95
C ARG A 148 3.22 -6.80 47.41
N ASP A 149 3.72 -7.99 47.77
CA ASP A 149 5.04 -8.47 47.30
C ASP A 149 5.00 -8.95 45.85
N ALA A 150 3.85 -9.45 45.39
CA ALA A 150 3.63 -9.74 43.97
C ALA A 150 3.62 -8.43 43.15
N LEU A 151 2.99 -7.38 43.67
CA LEU A 151 2.94 -6.05 43.06
C LEU A 151 4.34 -5.45 42.90
N MET A 152 5.16 -5.46 43.94
CA MET A 152 6.54 -4.94 43.88
C MET A 152 7.42 -5.69 42.87
N ARG A 153 7.33 -7.02 42.82
CA ARG A 153 8.09 -7.83 41.87
C ARG A 153 7.66 -7.59 40.42
N LEU A 154 6.35 -7.50 40.18
CA LEU A 154 5.80 -7.20 38.85
C LEU A 154 6.13 -5.78 38.41
N PHE A 155 6.09 -4.81 39.33
CA PHE A 155 6.47 -3.42 39.04
C PHE A 155 7.93 -3.31 38.60
N VAL A 156 8.87 -3.92 39.32
CA VAL A 156 10.29 -3.91 38.94
C VAL A 156 10.51 -4.62 37.61
N ARG A 157 9.84 -5.78 37.39
CA ARG A 157 9.90 -6.51 36.12
C ARG A 157 9.42 -5.66 34.96
N TRP A 158 8.23 -5.05 35.07
CA TRP A 158 7.65 -4.23 34.02
C TRP A 158 8.41 -2.94 33.80
N ARG A 159 8.92 -2.30 34.86
CA ARG A 159 9.77 -1.11 34.73
C ARG A 159 11.03 -1.37 33.89
N ASN A 160 11.61 -2.56 33.98
CA ASN A 160 12.78 -2.93 33.19
C ASN A 160 12.42 -3.39 31.76
N LEU A 161 11.24 -3.97 31.56
CA LEU A 161 10.77 -4.44 30.25
C LEU A 161 10.09 -3.34 29.41
N LEU A 162 9.50 -2.34 30.05
CA LEU A 162 8.74 -1.26 29.41
C LEU A 162 9.55 -0.49 28.36
N PRO A 163 10.82 -0.10 28.60
CA PRO A 163 11.61 0.62 27.60
C PRO A 163 11.83 -0.23 26.35
N THR A 164 12.21 -1.50 26.53
CA THR A 164 12.44 -2.42 25.41
C THR A 164 11.15 -2.69 24.63
N TYR A 165 10.05 -2.92 25.35
CA TYR A 165 8.74 -3.11 24.75
C TYR A 165 8.33 -1.90 23.90
N LEU A 166 8.46 -0.69 24.45
CA LEU A 166 8.09 0.53 23.76
C LEU A 166 8.97 0.77 22.54
N THR A 167 10.28 0.57 22.65
CA THR A 167 11.22 0.70 21.53
C THR A 167 10.90 -0.29 20.40
N VAL A 168 10.61 -1.55 20.73
CA VAL A 168 10.23 -2.57 19.74
C VAL A 168 8.90 -2.19 19.10
N HIS A 169 7.87 -1.89 19.89
CA HIS A 169 6.55 -1.56 19.37
C HIS A 169 6.57 -0.32 18.48
N MET A 170 7.25 0.75 18.92
CA MET A 170 7.38 1.98 18.15
C MET A 170 8.25 1.81 16.91
N GLY A 171 9.34 1.04 17.01
CA GLY A 171 10.19 0.71 15.87
C GLY A 171 9.45 -0.05 14.78
N LEU A 172 8.61 -1.02 15.15
CA LEU A 172 7.79 -1.75 14.20
C LEU A 172 6.65 -0.89 13.61
N LEU A 173 6.03 -0.01 14.40
CA LEU A 173 5.08 0.99 13.90
C LEU A 173 5.73 1.87 12.83
N MET A 174 6.89 2.43 13.13
CA MET A 174 7.64 3.27 12.20
C MET A 174 8.06 2.51 10.95
N ALA A 175 8.48 1.25 11.06
CA ALA A 175 8.79 0.40 9.91
C ALA A 175 7.54 0.16 9.03
N THR A 176 6.38 -0.04 9.65
CA THR A 176 5.09 -0.20 8.95
C THR A 176 4.74 1.04 8.15
N VAL A 177 4.80 2.21 8.79
CA VAL A 177 4.49 3.51 8.17
C VAL A 177 5.51 3.84 7.07
N ALA A 178 6.80 3.63 7.33
CA ALA A 178 7.86 3.87 6.34
C ALA A 178 7.72 2.96 5.11
N GLY A 179 7.41 1.67 5.31
CA GLY A 179 7.15 0.74 4.22
C GLY A 179 5.97 1.19 3.36
N LEU A 180 4.86 1.62 3.98
CA LEU A 180 3.72 2.19 3.26
C LEU A 180 4.07 3.49 2.53
N LEU A 181 4.84 4.38 3.15
CA LEU A 181 5.26 5.63 2.51
C LEU A 181 6.12 5.36 1.26
N VAL A 182 7.07 4.43 1.34
CA VAL A 182 7.90 4.03 0.20
C VAL A 182 7.05 3.41 -0.91
N ALA A 183 6.14 2.50 -0.55
CA ALA A 183 5.21 1.92 -1.51
C ALA A 183 4.35 3.01 -2.18
N ARG A 184 3.85 3.97 -1.39
CA ARG A 184 3.08 5.12 -1.87
C ARG A 184 3.86 6.07 -2.76
N LEU A 185 5.11 6.38 -2.43
CA LEU A 185 6.00 7.19 -3.26
C LEU A 185 6.24 6.52 -4.62
N GLY A 186 6.40 5.19 -4.63
CA GLY A 186 6.49 4.41 -5.87
C GLY A 186 5.24 4.53 -6.74
N VAL A 187 4.04 4.46 -6.15
CA VAL A 187 2.76 4.66 -6.86
C VAL A 187 2.59 6.10 -7.33
N ALA A 188 2.92 7.08 -6.49
CA ALA A 188 2.80 8.51 -6.81
C ALA A 188 3.71 8.90 -7.99
N TYR A 189 4.91 8.32 -8.06
CA TYR A 189 5.82 8.46 -9.21
C TYR A 189 5.14 7.97 -10.50
N GLN A 190 4.40 6.87 -10.45
CA GLN A 190 3.63 6.35 -11.57
C GLN A 190 2.48 7.30 -11.97
N VAL A 191 1.73 7.82 -11.00
CA VAL A 191 0.57 8.69 -11.25
C VAL A 191 0.95 10.06 -11.84
N VAL A 192 2.04 10.66 -11.35
CA VAL A 192 2.52 11.96 -11.83
C VAL A 192 3.12 11.89 -13.24
N ILE A 193 3.66 10.73 -13.63
CA ILE A 193 4.29 10.55 -14.96
C ILE A 193 3.30 9.98 -16.00
N LEU A 194 2.29 9.22 -15.61
CA LEU A 194 1.36 8.54 -16.53
C LEU A 194 -0.06 9.14 -16.60
N GLU A 195 -0.35 10.26 -15.90
CA GLU A 195 -1.64 11.00 -15.93
C GLU A 195 -2.92 10.13 -15.83
N ARG A 196 -2.84 8.96 -15.20
CA ARG A 196 -3.95 8.00 -15.12
C ARG A 196 -4.40 7.74 -13.68
N ALA A 197 -4.79 8.79 -12.96
CA ALA A 197 -5.55 8.61 -11.73
C ALA A 197 -7.04 8.82 -11.99
N GLY A 198 -7.82 7.74 -11.89
CA GLY A 198 -9.26 7.87 -11.67
C GLY A 198 -9.50 8.64 -10.37
N SER A 199 -10.49 9.54 -10.36
CA SER A 199 -10.80 10.44 -9.22
C SER A 199 -10.87 9.73 -7.84
N GLY A 200 -11.16 8.43 -7.79
CA GLY A 200 -11.20 7.64 -6.56
C GLY A 200 -9.83 7.30 -5.98
N GLU A 201 -8.83 7.00 -6.83
CA GLU A 201 -7.48 6.63 -6.39
C GLU A 201 -6.75 7.80 -5.74
N ALA A 202 -6.88 9.00 -6.29
CA ALA A 202 -6.32 10.23 -5.72
C ALA A 202 -6.92 10.56 -4.33
N LYS A 203 -8.22 10.30 -4.12
CA LYS A 203 -8.87 10.50 -2.81
C LYS A 203 -8.36 9.48 -1.79
N PHE A 204 -8.19 8.23 -2.20
CA PHE A 204 -7.64 7.17 -1.36
C PHE A 204 -6.15 7.40 -1.03
N GLN A 205 -5.40 8.00 -1.95
CA GLN A 205 -4.03 8.47 -1.73
C GLN A 205 -3.95 9.53 -0.64
N MET A 206 -4.84 10.52 -0.69
CA MET A 206 -4.85 11.59 0.30
C MET A 206 -5.19 11.06 1.70
N VAL A 207 -6.16 10.16 1.82
CA VAL A 207 -6.56 9.57 3.11
C VAL A 207 -5.41 8.82 3.77
N ILE A 208 -4.65 8.04 3.01
CA ILE A 208 -3.58 7.21 3.57
C ILE A 208 -2.36 8.04 3.96
N LEU A 209 -2.04 9.10 3.21
CA LEU A 209 -1.04 10.09 3.64
C LEU A 209 -1.48 10.82 4.92
N LEU A 210 -2.76 11.15 5.03
CA LEU A 210 -3.31 11.81 6.22
C LEU A 210 -3.25 10.90 7.45
N VAL A 211 -3.57 9.62 7.28
CA VAL A 211 -3.46 8.61 8.34
C VAL A 211 -2.00 8.35 8.71
N ALA A 212 -1.10 8.23 7.72
CA ALA A 212 0.33 8.06 7.97
C ALA A 212 0.96 9.26 8.68
N GLY A 213 0.48 10.49 8.43
CA GLY A 213 0.93 11.70 9.13
C GLY A 213 0.25 11.97 10.48
N LEU A 214 -0.78 11.19 10.84
CA LEU A 214 -1.46 11.26 12.14
C LEU A 214 -0.88 10.27 13.17
N VAL A 215 -0.09 9.31 12.72
CA VAL A 215 0.67 8.34 13.55
C VAL A 215 2.03 8.94 13.90
#